data_AF-A0A553R6B0-F1
#
_entry.id   AF-A0A553R6B0-F1
#
_cell.length_a   1.000
_cell.length_b   1.000
_cell.length_c   1.000
_cell.angle_alpha   90.00
_cell.angle_beta   90.00
_cell.angle_gamma   90.00
#
_symmetry.space_group_name_H-M   'P 1'
#
loop_
_entity.id
_entity.type
_entity.pdbx_description
1 polymer ?
#
loop_
_entity_poly.entity_id
_entity_poly.type
_entity_poly.pdbx_seq_one_letter_code
_entity_poly.pdbx_strand_id
1 'polypeptide(L)'
;MAFTLSEIMAARRQQQQSQRAGRGVVEVDEYSSNPTQAFTFYNINQGRFQPPHVHMVDPLPHDAPKPPGYTRFVCISDTHSRTDTIQMPYGDVLLHAGDFTELGLPSEVKKFNDWLGELLLLFRLP
;
A
#
# COMPACT_ATOMS: atom_id res chain seq x y z
N MET A 1 -16.47 28.35 -2.94
CA MET A 1 -17.66 28.55 -3.80
C MET A 1 -18.36 27.20 -3.94
N ALA A 2 -19.66 27.12 -3.70
CA ALA A 2 -20.42 25.86 -3.73
C ALA A 2 -21.15 25.74 -5.07
N PHE A 3 -20.96 24.61 -5.76
CA PHE A 3 -21.65 24.31 -7.01
C PHE A 3 -23.07 23.80 -6.75
N THR A 4 -23.97 24.11 -7.67
CA THR A 4 -25.39 23.78 -7.64
C THR A 4 -25.62 22.29 -7.92
N LEU A 5 -26.72 21.73 -7.39
CA LEU A 5 -27.16 20.35 -7.65
C LEU A 5 -27.30 20.05 -9.15
N SER A 6 -27.64 21.05 -9.97
CA SER A 6 -27.70 20.94 -11.43
C SER A 6 -26.33 20.70 -12.08
N GLU A 7 -25.27 21.35 -11.59
CA GLU A 7 -23.90 21.17 -12.09
C GLU A 7 -23.38 19.77 -11.72
N ILE A 8 -23.72 19.29 -10.52
CA ILE A 8 -23.40 17.94 -10.05
C ILE A 8 -24.12 16.87 -10.91
N MET A 9 -25.37 17.11 -11.28
CA MET A 9 -26.13 16.19 -12.13
C MET A 9 -25.71 16.22 -13.60
N ALA A 10 -25.20 17.35 -14.11
CA ALA A 10 -24.65 17.43 -15.46
C ALA A 10 -23.36 16.62 -15.59
N ALA A 11 -22.47 16.70 -14.59
CA ALA A 11 -21.25 15.89 -14.52
C ALA A 11 -21.54 14.37 -14.48
N ARG A 12 -22.60 13.96 -13.77
CA ARG A 12 -23.08 12.57 -13.74
C ARG A 12 -23.42 12.01 -15.13
N ARG A 13 -23.92 12.84 -16.04
CA ARG A 13 -24.35 12.40 -17.37
C ARG A 13 -23.18 12.15 -18.33
N GLN A 14 -22.07 12.87 -18.17
CA GLN A 14 -20.83 12.62 -18.93
C GLN A 14 -20.04 11.41 -18.39
N GLN A 15 -20.03 11.18 -17.07
CA GLN A 15 -19.28 10.04 -16.50
C GLN A 15 -19.92 8.67 -16.74
N GLN A 16 -21.24 8.58 -16.94
CA GLN A 16 -21.90 7.29 -17.23
C GLN A 16 -21.46 6.66 -18.56
N GLN A 17 -20.87 7.44 -19.48
CA GLN A 17 -20.33 6.92 -20.73
C GLN A 17 -18.90 6.34 -20.64
N SER A 18 -18.12 6.64 -19.58
CA SER A 18 -16.71 6.18 -19.49
C SER A 18 -16.52 4.86 -18.72
N GLN A 19 -17.56 4.31 -18.08
CA GLN A 19 -17.44 3.12 -17.21
C GLN A 19 -17.43 1.77 -17.96
N ARG A 20 -17.18 1.76 -19.26
CA ARG A 20 -16.96 0.53 -20.06
C ARG A 20 -15.64 0.61 -20.85
N ALA A 21 -14.51 0.45 -20.18
CA ALA A 21 -13.22 0.13 -20.81
C ALA A 21 -12.40 -0.68 -19.76
N GLY A 22 -12.01 -1.94 -19.96
CA GLY A 22 -11.31 -2.48 -21.12
C GLY A 22 -9.87 -1.98 -21.11
N ARG A 23 -8.97 -2.61 -20.32
CA ARG A 23 -7.52 -2.30 -20.14
C ARG A 23 -7.13 -0.89 -20.64
N GLY A 24 -7.65 0.12 -19.94
CA GLY A 24 -7.65 1.50 -20.40
C GLY A 24 -6.40 2.26 -20.00
N VAL A 25 -6.02 3.23 -20.82
CA VAL A 25 -5.08 4.29 -20.45
C VAL A 25 -5.61 4.95 -19.17
N VAL A 26 -4.76 5.08 -18.15
CA VAL A 26 -5.10 5.77 -16.91
C VAL A 26 -4.70 7.23 -17.06
N GLU A 27 -5.70 8.10 -17.17
CA GLU A 27 -5.50 9.55 -17.22
C GLU A 27 -5.36 10.13 -15.80
N VAL A 28 -4.77 11.32 -15.71
CA VAL A 28 -4.67 12.05 -14.44
C VAL A 28 -6.08 12.40 -13.95
N ASP A 29 -6.38 11.99 -12.72
CA ASP A 29 -7.67 12.24 -12.08
C ASP A 29 -7.92 13.74 -11.89
N GLU A 30 -9.15 14.18 -12.14
CA GLU A 30 -9.60 15.57 -11.93
C GLU A 30 -9.32 16.03 -10.48
N TYR A 31 -9.43 15.12 -9.51
CA TYR A 31 -9.20 15.39 -8.09
C TYR A 31 -7.80 15.01 -7.62
N SER A 32 -6.84 14.79 -8.52
CA SER A 32 -5.46 14.40 -8.19
C SER A 32 -4.76 15.36 -7.21
N SER A 33 -5.08 16.65 -7.26
CA SER A 33 -4.54 17.67 -6.35
C SER A 33 -5.29 17.76 -5.00
N ASN A 34 -6.38 17.02 -4.82
CA ASN A 34 -7.18 17.02 -3.60
C ASN A 34 -7.67 15.61 -3.24
N PRO A 35 -6.83 14.77 -2.62
CA PRO A 35 -7.14 13.35 -2.37
C PRO A 35 -8.35 13.16 -1.45
N THR A 36 -8.59 14.07 -0.50
CA THR A 36 -9.78 14.01 0.38
C THR A 36 -11.07 14.20 -0.41
N GLN A 37 -11.07 15.12 -1.38
CA GLN A 37 -12.20 15.31 -2.30
C GLN A 37 -12.35 14.12 -3.24
N ALA A 38 -11.25 13.59 -3.78
CA ALA A 38 -11.27 12.39 -4.61
C ALA A 38 -11.91 11.21 -3.86
N PHE A 39 -11.47 10.95 -2.63
CA PHE A 39 -12.04 9.92 -1.77
C PHE A 39 -13.55 10.11 -1.61
N THR A 40 -13.99 11.31 -1.24
CA THR A 40 -15.41 11.64 -1.04
C THR A 40 -16.22 11.44 -2.32
N PHE A 41 -15.73 11.95 -3.43
CA PHE A 41 -16.38 11.87 -4.73
C PHE A 41 -16.60 10.42 -5.16
N TYR A 42 -15.55 9.59 -5.11
CA TYR A 42 -15.62 8.19 -5.48
C TYR A 42 -16.47 7.37 -4.51
N ASN A 43 -16.44 7.72 -3.22
CA ASN A 43 -17.23 7.01 -2.23
C ASN A 43 -18.73 7.29 -2.41
N ILE A 44 -19.14 8.55 -2.63
CA ILE A 44 -20.55 8.93 -2.82
C ILE A 44 -21.11 8.39 -4.13
N ASN A 45 -20.35 8.48 -5.23
CA ASN A 45 -20.89 8.18 -6.56
C ASN A 45 -20.72 6.71 -6.97
N GLN A 46 -19.76 5.99 -6.39
CA GLN A 46 -19.45 4.61 -6.79
C GLN A 46 -19.46 3.63 -5.61
N GLY A 47 -19.63 4.10 -4.37
CA GLY A 47 -19.47 3.26 -3.18
C GLY A 47 -18.07 2.67 -3.07
N ARG A 48 -17.06 3.33 -3.67
CA ARG A 48 -15.72 2.75 -3.92
C ARG A 48 -14.99 2.27 -2.67
N PHE A 49 -15.28 2.89 -1.52
CA PHE A 49 -14.64 2.61 -0.24
C PHE A 49 -15.65 2.12 0.81
N GLN A 50 -16.75 1.50 0.39
CA GLN A 50 -17.79 0.97 1.26
C GLN A 50 -17.66 -0.55 1.48
N PRO A 51 -18.15 -1.07 2.62
CA PRO A 51 -18.36 -2.51 2.80
C PRO A 51 -19.40 -3.05 1.80
N PRO A 52 -19.40 -4.36 1.51
CA PRO A 52 -18.58 -5.40 2.15
C PRO A 52 -17.16 -5.53 1.57
N HIS A 53 -16.90 -4.95 0.41
CA HIS A 53 -15.66 -5.19 -0.33
C HIS A 53 -14.44 -4.50 0.28
N VAL A 54 -14.63 -3.35 0.95
CA VAL A 54 -13.57 -2.62 1.65
C VAL A 54 -13.78 -2.74 3.15
N HIS A 55 -12.85 -3.42 3.82
CA HIS A 55 -12.85 -3.61 5.27
C HIS A 55 -11.43 -3.83 5.79
N MET A 56 -11.24 -3.63 7.09
CA MET A 56 -9.97 -3.93 7.77
C MET A 56 -9.77 -5.43 7.87
N VAL A 57 -8.51 -5.86 7.74
CA VAL A 57 -8.11 -7.26 7.95
C VAL A 57 -7.20 -7.32 9.16
N ASP A 58 -7.54 -8.16 10.12
CA ASP A 58 -6.76 -8.30 11.35
C ASP A 58 -5.42 -9.01 11.08
N PRO A 59 -4.33 -8.59 11.75
CA PRO A 59 -3.05 -9.25 11.62
C PRO A 59 -3.09 -10.63 12.26
N LEU A 60 -2.42 -11.60 11.62
CA LEU A 60 -2.17 -12.91 12.20
C LEU A 60 -0.94 -12.85 13.11
N PRO A 61 -0.89 -13.65 14.19
CA PRO A 61 0.28 -13.73 15.06
C PRO A 61 1.47 -14.35 14.32
N HIS A 62 2.69 -14.03 14.75
CA HIS A 62 3.93 -14.42 14.05
C HIS A 62 4.14 -15.95 14.00
N ASP A 63 3.64 -16.67 15.00
CA ASP A 63 3.70 -18.13 15.13
C ASP A 63 2.59 -18.86 14.36
N ALA A 64 1.66 -18.13 13.74
CA ALA A 64 0.61 -18.73 12.93
C ALA A 64 1.24 -19.60 11.83
N PRO A 65 0.79 -20.86 11.66
CA PRO A 65 1.40 -21.77 10.69
C PRO A 65 1.21 -21.24 9.25
N LYS A 66 2.25 -21.39 8.43
CA LYS A 66 2.17 -21.06 6.99
C LYS A 66 1.40 -22.18 6.26
N PRO A 67 0.31 -21.88 5.53
CA PRO A 67 -0.40 -22.89 4.75
C PRO A 67 0.51 -23.57 3.71
N PRO A 68 0.35 -24.89 3.44
CA PRO A 68 1.13 -25.58 2.42
C PRO A 68 0.95 -24.98 1.03
N GLY A 69 2.04 -24.77 0.30
CA GLY A 69 2.02 -24.20 -1.06
C GLY A 69 1.94 -22.67 -1.12
N TYR A 70 2.05 -21.98 0.02
CA TYR A 70 2.02 -20.51 0.09
C TYR A 70 3.39 -19.92 0.45
N THR A 71 3.62 -18.70 -0.01
CA THR A 71 4.75 -17.84 0.36
C THR A 71 4.30 -16.85 1.43
N ARG A 72 5.06 -16.72 2.51
CA ARG A 72 4.87 -15.73 3.56
C ARG A 72 5.76 -14.52 3.28
N PHE A 73 5.13 -13.39 3.00
CA PHE A 73 5.80 -12.10 2.92
C PHE A 73 5.88 -11.45 4.30
N VAL A 74 7.03 -10.86 4.60
CA VAL A 74 7.21 -9.97 5.75
C VAL A 74 7.28 -8.55 5.20
N CYS A 75 6.32 -7.71 5.54
CA CYS A 75 6.22 -6.35 5.02
C CYS A 75 6.60 -5.34 6.10
N ILE A 76 7.60 -4.51 5.83
CA ILE A 76 8.02 -3.41 6.69
C ILE A 76 8.28 -2.15 5.83
N SER A 77 8.40 -1.00 6.47
CA SER A 77 8.68 0.28 5.80
C SER A 77 9.25 1.27 6.81
N ASP A 78 9.81 2.38 6.32
CA ASP A 78 10.11 3.59 7.13
C ASP A 78 10.98 3.28 8.36
N THR A 79 11.96 2.39 8.20
CA THR A 79 12.85 2.02 9.31
C THR A 79 13.83 3.14 9.65
N HIS A 80 14.12 4.06 8.72
CA HIS A 80 15.00 5.21 8.89
C HIS A 80 16.28 4.89 9.69
N SER A 81 17.07 3.90 9.22
CA SER A 81 18.31 3.44 9.85
C SER A 81 18.16 2.80 11.26
N ARG A 82 16.94 2.58 11.76
CA ARG A 82 16.62 2.00 13.09
C ARG A 82 16.24 0.53 13.03
N THR A 83 17.06 -0.28 12.35
CA THR A 83 16.82 -1.72 12.19
C THR A 83 17.19 -2.57 13.42
N ASP A 84 18.06 -2.05 14.29
CA ASP A 84 18.68 -2.81 15.39
C ASP A 84 17.68 -3.27 16.48
N THR A 85 16.50 -2.64 16.57
CA THR A 85 15.46 -2.96 17.55
C THR A 85 14.35 -3.84 16.99
N ILE A 86 14.39 -4.15 15.69
CA ILE A 86 13.32 -4.87 15.00
C ILE A 86 13.50 -6.37 15.20
N GLN A 87 12.52 -7.01 15.84
CA GLN A 87 12.43 -8.47 15.91
C GLN A 87 11.73 -8.99 14.66
N MET A 88 12.49 -9.62 13.77
CA MET A 88 11.96 -10.12 12.50
C MET A 88 11.24 -11.47 12.68
N PRO A 89 9.96 -11.59 12.24
CA PRO A 89 9.26 -12.86 12.24
C PRO A 89 9.78 -13.79 11.14
N TYR A 90 9.45 -15.08 11.23
CA TYR A 90 9.71 -16.02 10.14
C TYR A 90 8.91 -15.65 8.89
N GLY A 91 9.54 -15.78 7.73
CA GLY A 91 8.99 -15.47 6.42
C GLY A 91 9.89 -15.98 5.30
N ASP A 92 9.36 -16.00 4.09
CA ASP A 92 10.08 -16.46 2.91
C ASP A 92 10.67 -15.28 2.12
N VAL A 93 9.98 -14.14 2.11
CA VAL A 93 10.36 -12.94 1.34
C VAL A 93 10.15 -11.70 2.20
N LEU A 94 11.21 -10.90 2.36
CA LEU A 94 11.13 -9.57 2.97
C LEU A 94 10.78 -8.53 1.90
N LEU A 95 9.76 -7.71 2.18
CA LEU A 95 9.39 -6.54 1.40
C LEU A 95 9.58 -5.29 2.27
N HIS A 96 10.49 -4.40 1.85
CA HIS A 96 10.69 -3.10 2.46
C HIS A 96 10.15 -2.01 1.53
N ALA A 97 9.18 -1.19 1.97
CA ALA A 97 8.43 -0.29 1.07
C ALA A 97 9.05 1.12 0.87
N GLY A 98 10.20 1.40 1.48
CA GLY A 98 10.94 2.65 1.28
C GLY A 98 11.52 3.16 2.58
N ASP A 99 12.24 4.28 2.55
CA ASP A 99 12.71 5.01 3.74
C ASP A 99 13.49 4.15 4.75
N PHE A 100 14.39 3.30 4.25
CA PHE A 100 15.29 2.51 5.10
C PHE A 100 16.48 3.31 5.65
N THR A 101 16.72 4.52 5.15
CA THR A 101 17.75 5.45 5.61
C THR A 101 17.12 6.71 6.18
N GLU A 102 17.81 7.43 7.07
CA GLU A 102 17.34 8.75 7.53
C GLU A 102 17.66 9.83 6.50
N LEU A 103 18.88 9.83 5.94
CA LEU A 103 19.38 10.89 5.04
C LEU A 103 19.87 10.36 3.68
N GLY A 104 19.89 9.05 3.48
CA GLY A 104 20.36 8.43 2.24
C GLY A 104 21.89 8.37 2.14
N LEU A 105 22.60 8.41 3.28
CA LEU A 105 24.06 8.36 3.26
C LEU A 105 24.55 6.97 2.83
N PRO A 106 25.67 6.86 2.08
CA PRO A 106 26.23 5.55 1.70
C PRO A 106 26.52 4.64 2.90
N SER A 107 26.87 5.21 4.06
CA SER A 107 27.06 4.46 5.32
C SER A 107 25.76 3.87 5.85
N GLU A 108 24.64 4.57 5.72
CA GLU A 108 23.31 4.07 6.12
C GLU A 108 22.84 2.97 5.17
N VAL A 109 23.05 3.15 3.86
CA VAL A 109 22.78 2.12 2.86
C VAL A 109 23.60 0.87 3.16
N LYS A 110 24.89 1.03 3.50
CA LYS A 110 25.73 -0.09 3.90
C LYS A 110 25.20 -0.75 5.17
N LYS A 111 24.88 0.01 6.23
CA LYS A 111 24.33 -0.51 7.48
C LYS A 111 23.06 -1.33 7.23
N PHE A 112 22.14 -0.80 6.43
CA PHE A 112 20.90 -1.50 6.08
C PHE A 112 21.18 -2.79 5.30
N ASN A 113 22.10 -2.75 4.33
CA ASN A 113 22.49 -3.95 3.58
C ASN A 113 23.18 -5.00 4.46
N ASP A 114 24.02 -4.58 5.41
CA ASP A 114 24.64 -5.48 6.38
C ASP A 114 23.55 -6.16 7.25
N TRP A 115 22.57 -5.41 7.74
CA TRP A 115 21.41 -5.93 8.47
C TRP A 115 20.59 -6.94 7.64
N LEU A 116 20.35 -6.68 6.35
CA LEU A 116 19.71 -7.66 5.45
C LEU A 116 20.51 -8.96 5.36
N GLY A 117 21.84 -8.88 5.36
CA GLY A 117 22.74 -10.03 5.34
C GLY A 117 22.60 -10.90 6.60
N GLU A 118 22.44 -10.29 7.78
CA GLU A 118 22.21 -11.00 9.04
C GLU A 118 20.88 -11.75 9.05
N LEU A 119 19.84 -11.14 8.48
CA LEU A 119 18.52 -11.77 8.35
C LEU A 119 18.55 -13.00 7.43
N LEU A 120 19.24 -12.92 6.29
CA LEU A 120 19.34 -14.04 5.34
C LEU A 120 20.05 -15.26 5.94
N LEU A 121 20.96 -15.06 6.90
CA LEU A 121 21.56 -16.16 7.65
C LEU A 121 20.54 -16.86 8.57
N LEU A 122 19.52 -16.13 9.04
CA LEU A 122 18.43 -16.65 9.88
C LEU A 122 17.32 -17.34 9.07
N PHE A 123 17.11 -16.94 7.81
CA PHE A 123 16.11 -17.50 6.89
C PHE A 123 16.58 -18.75 6.12
N ARG A 124 17.76 -19.29 6.44
CA ARG A 124 18.27 -20.52 5.84
C ARG A 124 17.52 -21.71 6.45
N LEU A 125 16.74 -22.40 5.61
CA LEU A 125 15.99 -23.61 5.95
C LEU A 125 16.87 -24.63 6.71
N PRO A 126 16.37 -25.34 7.74
CA PRO A 126 16.93 -26.63 8.12
C PRO A 126 16.85 -27.66 6.98
#